data_AF-A0A822CZX0-F1
#
_entry.id   AF-A0A822CZX0-F1
#
_cell.length_a   1.000
_cell.length_b   1.000
_cell.length_c   1.000
_cell.angle_alpha   90.00
_cell.angle_beta   90.00
_cell.angle_gamma   90.00
#
_symmetry.space_group_name_H-M   'P 1'
#
loop_
_entity.id
_entity.type
_entity.pdbx_description
1 polymer ?
#
loop_
_entity_poly.entity_id
_entity_poly.type
_entity_poly.pdbx_seq_one_letter_code
_entity_poly.pdbx_strand_id
1 'polypeptide(L)'
;MIFLFRGFISDIQRQLKYHQAKKSLRLYRGQMISRDELENLEQCRGQFISVNSFFSTSTDDKLALSFLNAPDNTDNLKPVLFEIVADPKVAITKPFAEISAYSDFPGESEILFMLGSIFRLDNIDYSNDNQVWIIRMTLCSENEHELKNVLMYMKQQLGNGETNLRTLGRVLSEMGKFDLAEQYFTRLLKELPPNDPLLGDLYKDLGKIASHTGDYDKSVQCLEKSLALKNSSALTGILNDDEGSHSIGKLIERKSYLETDMGKSLGFLPLCGRRSNVGFKI
;
A
#
# COMPACT_ATOMS: atom_id res chain seq x y z
N MET A 1 -15.61 -14.29 13.11
CA MET A 1 -16.33 -13.09 12.61
C MET A 1 -15.50 -12.23 11.66
N ILE A 2 -14.28 -11.78 12.00
CA ILE A 2 -13.44 -10.94 11.10
C ILE A 2 -13.11 -11.56 9.72
N PHE A 3 -12.92 -12.88 9.64
CA PHE A 3 -12.61 -13.57 8.37
C PHE A 3 -13.79 -13.61 7.38
N LEU A 4 -15.03 -13.66 7.86
CA LEU A 4 -16.23 -13.66 7.01
C LEU A 4 -16.44 -12.29 6.35
N PHE A 5 -16.20 -11.21 7.09
CA PHE A 5 -16.27 -9.84 6.55
C PHE A 5 -15.21 -9.60 5.47
N ARG A 6 -14.01 -10.17 5.60
CA ARG A 6 -12.97 -10.07 4.56
C ARG A 6 -13.38 -10.77 3.27
N GLY A 7 -14.00 -11.96 3.37
CA GLY A 7 -14.55 -12.67 2.21
C GLY A 7 -15.61 -11.85 1.50
N PHE A 8 -16.58 -11.33 2.25
CA PHE A 8 -17.65 -10.49 1.72
C PHE A 8 -17.15 -9.20 1.04
N ILE A 9 -16.22 -8.49 1.68
CA ILE A 9 -15.59 -7.28 1.11
C ILE A 9 -14.84 -7.62 -0.19
N SER A 10 -14.10 -8.74 -0.21
CA SER A 10 -13.38 -9.21 -1.38
C SER A 10 -14.33 -9.59 -2.53
N ASP A 11 -15.45 -10.22 -2.20
CA ASP A 11 -16.47 -10.58 -3.19
C ASP A 11 -17.12 -9.34 -3.79
N ILE A 12 -17.49 -8.33 -2.99
CA ILE A 12 -17.97 -7.04 -3.50
C ILE A 12 -16.92 -6.39 -4.39
N GLN A 13 -15.66 -6.34 -3.95
CA GLN A 13 -14.56 -5.77 -4.73
C GLN A 13 -14.43 -6.45 -6.10
N ARG A 14 -14.55 -7.79 -6.15
CA ARG A 14 -14.53 -8.55 -7.39
C ARG A 14 -15.70 -8.22 -8.30
N GLN A 15 -16.91 -8.09 -7.75
CA GLN A 15 -18.10 -7.70 -8.51
C GLN A 15 -17.99 -6.27 -9.06
N LEU A 16 -17.59 -5.31 -8.23
CA LEU A 16 -17.34 -3.93 -8.66
C LEU A 16 -16.28 -3.88 -9.76
N LYS A 17 -15.21 -4.68 -9.65
CA LYS A 17 -14.18 -4.76 -10.69
C LYS A 17 -14.70 -5.33 -12.00
N TYR A 18 -15.60 -6.32 -11.95
CA TYR A 18 -16.23 -6.89 -13.15
C TYR A 18 -17.16 -5.89 -13.84
N HIS A 19 -17.88 -5.08 -13.05
CA HIS A 19 -18.80 -4.04 -13.53
C HIS A 19 -18.18 -2.64 -13.61
N GLN A 20 -16.84 -2.54 -13.54
CA GLN A 20 -16.13 -1.27 -13.48
C GLN A 20 -16.58 -0.32 -14.59
N ALA A 21 -16.80 0.95 -14.22
CA ALA A 21 -17.15 1.98 -15.18
C ALA A 21 -16.09 2.04 -16.31
N LYS A 22 -16.55 2.20 -17.56
CA LYS A 22 -15.64 2.21 -18.74
C LYS A 22 -15.15 3.60 -19.12
N LYS A 23 -15.77 4.64 -18.59
CA LYS A 23 -15.50 6.05 -18.89
C LYS A 23 -15.42 6.84 -17.60
N SER A 24 -14.74 7.97 -17.64
CA SER A 24 -14.74 8.90 -16.53
C SER A 24 -16.14 9.47 -16.31
N LEU A 25 -16.57 9.51 -15.05
CA LEU A 25 -17.90 9.94 -14.64
C LEU A 25 -17.80 11.17 -13.73
N ARG A 26 -18.86 11.97 -13.74
CA ARG A 26 -19.13 12.99 -12.73
C ARG A 26 -20.28 12.49 -11.86
N LEU A 27 -20.05 12.45 -10.56
CA LEU A 27 -20.90 11.77 -9.60
C LEU A 27 -21.23 12.70 -8.44
N TYR A 28 -22.39 12.47 -7.83
CA TYR A 28 -22.99 13.35 -6.86
C TYR A 28 -23.47 12.59 -5.64
N ARG A 29 -23.36 13.21 -4.47
CA ARG A 29 -23.93 12.71 -3.22
C ARG A 29 -24.34 13.87 -2.34
N GLY A 30 -25.62 13.93 -1.98
CA GLY A 30 -26.11 14.82 -0.93
C GLY A 30 -25.92 14.17 0.43
N GLN A 31 -25.39 14.92 1.39
CA GLN A 31 -25.26 14.50 2.78
C GLN A 31 -25.34 15.70 3.72
N MET A 32 -26.00 15.52 4.86
CA MET A 32 -25.89 16.45 5.98
C MET A 32 -24.63 16.10 6.79
N ILE A 33 -23.72 17.06 6.97
CA ILE A 33 -22.52 16.89 7.81
C ILE A 33 -22.51 17.91 8.93
N SER A 34 -21.77 17.66 10.01
CA SER A 34 -21.67 18.64 11.09
C SER A 34 -20.85 19.86 10.66
N ARG A 35 -21.07 20.98 11.32
CA ARG A 35 -20.24 22.18 11.14
C ARG A 35 -18.75 21.88 11.37
N ASP A 36 -18.42 21.14 12.42
CA ASP A 36 -17.03 20.78 12.73
C ASP A 36 -16.40 19.92 11.64
N GLU A 37 -17.16 18.98 11.06
CA GLU A 37 -16.70 18.14 9.94
C GLU A 37 -16.44 18.99 8.69
N LEU A 38 -17.32 19.94 8.39
CA LEU A 38 -17.14 20.88 7.28
C LEU A 38 -15.89 21.76 7.49
N GLU A 39 -15.71 22.33 8.67
CA GLU A 39 -14.54 23.16 9.00
C GLU A 39 -13.23 22.34 8.90
N ASN A 40 -13.25 21.08 9.34
CA ASN A 40 -12.10 20.17 9.17
C ASN A 40 -11.79 19.88 7.68
N LEU A 41 -12.83 19.71 6.86
CA LEU A 41 -12.66 19.52 5.41
C LEU A 41 -12.08 20.77 4.75
N GLU A 42 -12.51 21.97 5.15
CA GLU A 42 -11.95 23.23 4.63
C GLU A 42 -10.45 23.36 4.88
N GLN A 43 -9.98 22.92 6.06
CA GLN A 43 -8.55 22.90 6.39
C GLN A 43 -7.75 21.88 5.57
N CYS A 44 -8.42 20.87 5.01
CA CYS A 44 -7.81 19.81 4.20
C CYS A 44 -7.79 20.13 2.69
N ARG A 45 -8.06 21.37 2.28
CA ARG A 45 -8.09 21.74 0.85
C ARG A 45 -6.78 21.40 0.14
N GLY A 46 -6.88 20.72 -1.01
CA GLY A 46 -5.74 20.22 -1.76
C GLY A 46 -5.12 18.92 -1.21
N GLN A 47 -5.59 18.42 -0.06
CA GLN A 47 -5.16 17.15 0.53
C GLN A 47 -6.02 15.98 0.06
N PHE A 48 -5.67 14.78 0.53
CA PHE A 48 -6.35 13.53 0.22
C PHE A 48 -7.24 13.11 1.38
N ILE A 49 -8.45 12.65 1.06
CA ILE A 49 -9.44 12.15 2.00
C ILE A 49 -9.73 10.70 1.62
N SER A 50 -9.74 9.82 2.61
CA SER A 50 -10.16 8.43 2.43
C SER A 50 -11.54 8.21 3.05
N VAL A 51 -12.37 7.45 2.36
CA VAL A 51 -13.67 7.03 2.91
C VAL A 51 -13.52 5.67 3.58
N ASN A 52 -13.86 5.59 4.87
CA ASN A 52 -13.75 4.35 5.66
C ASN A 52 -14.93 3.38 5.48
N SER A 53 -15.89 3.73 4.62
CA SER A 53 -17.06 2.93 4.29
C SER A 53 -17.25 2.86 2.77
N PHE A 54 -18.17 2.01 2.31
CA PHE A 54 -18.66 2.09 0.94
C PHE A 54 -19.30 3.46 0.70
N PHE A 55 -19.02 4.04 -0.45
CA PHE A 55 -19.45 5.40 -0.77
C PHE A 55 -20.39 5.34 -1.97
N SER A 56 -21.69 5.49 -1.70
CA SER A 56 -22.73 5.47 -2.72
C SER A 56 -22.96 6.87 -3.27
N THR A 57 -23.12 6.96 -4.58
CA THR A 57 -23.23 8.21 -5.35
C THR A 57 -24.19 8.01 -6.52
N SER A 58 -24.63 9.08 -7.15
CA SER A 58 -25.48 9.05 -8.34
C SER A 58 -24.87 9.87 -9.47
N THR A 59 -25.19 9.55 -10.72
CA THR A 59 -24.91 10.43 -11.86
C THR A 59 -25.91 11.61 -11.96
N ASP A 60 -27.00 11.59 -11.20
CA ASP A 60 -28.03 12.63 -11.16
C ASP A 60 -27.83 13.57 -9.96
N ASP A 61 -27.53 14.84 -10.26
CA ASP A 61 -27.29 15.88 -9.26
C ASP A 61 -28.58 16.32 -8.54
N LYS A 62 -29.72 16.34 -9.24
CA LYS A 62 -31.02 16.72 -8.66
C LYS A 62 -31.49 15.67 -7.67
N LEU A 63 -31.29 14.40 -8.00
CA LEU A 63 -31.56 13.31 -7.07
C LEU A 63 -30.65 13.41 -5.84
N ALA A 64 -29.35 13.65 -6.04
CA ALA A 64 -28.42 13.83 -4.93
C ALA A 64 -28.85 14.98 -3.99
N LEU A 65 -29.29 16.11 -4.55
CA LEU A 65 -29.84 17.24 -3.79
C LEU A 65 -31.15 16.88 -3.05
N SER A 66 -31.98 16.00 -3.60
CA SER A 66 -33.24 15.58 -2.95
C SER A 66 -33.02 14.85 -1.61
N PHE A 67 -31.83 14.29 -1.39
CA PHE A 67 -31.43 13.67 -0.11
C PHE A 67 -31.04 14.68 0.98
N LEU A 68 -30.96 15.98 0.68
CA LEU A 68 -30.54 17.04 1.61
C LEU A 68 -31.67 17.60 2.48
N ASN A 69 -32.80 16.91 2.57
CA ASN A 69 -33.91 17.34 3.43
C ASN A 69 -33.50 17.19 4.90
N ALA A 70 -33.25 18.32 5.57
CA ALA A 70 -32.95 18.35 6.98
C ALA A 70 -34.20 17.99 7.79
N PRO A 71 -34.11 17.09 8.79
CA PRO A 71 -35.14 16.99 9.80
C PRO A 71 -35.20 18.31 10.60
N ASP A 72 -36.41 18.72 10.99
CA ASP A 72 -36.63 19.89 11.84
C ASP A 72 -35.71 19.80 13.09
N ASN A 73 -34.98 20.87 13.40
CA ASN A 73 -34.01 21.02 14.51
C ASN A 73 -32.63 20.37 14.36
N THR A 74 -31.84 20.76 13.36
CA THR A 74 -30.40 20.50 13.38
C THR A 74 -29.58 21.73 12.97
N ASP A 75 -29.56 22.77 13.82
CA ASP A 75 -28.75 23.99 13.62
C ASP A 75 -27.26 23.70 13.34
N ASN A 76 -26.76 22.55 13.83
CA ASN A 76 -25.37 22.13 13.68
C ASN A 76 -25.07 21.32 12.42
N LEU A 77 -26.08 20.92 11.65
CA LEU A 77 -25.87 20.21 10.39
C LEU A 77 -25.90 21.18 9.21
N LYS A 78 -24.99 20.97 8.25
CA LYS A 78 -24.90 21.73 7.01
C LYS A 78 -25.18 20.80 5.83
N PRO A 79 -26.05 21.22 4.89
CA PRO A 79 -26.26 20.47 3.65
C PRO A 79 -25.02 20.57 2.78
N VAL A 80 -24.50 19.42 2.36
CA VAL A 80 -23.33 19.30 1.51
C VAL A 80 -23.64 18.44 0.30
N LEU A 81 -23.29 18.94 -0.89
CA LEU A 81 -23.25 18.19 -2.12
C LEU A 81 -21.80 17.87 -2.47
N PHE A 82 -21.45 16.60 -2.48
CA PHE A 82 -20.19 16.14 -3.04
C PHE A 82 -20.31 16.06 -4.55
N GLU A 83 -19.39 16.71 -5.27
CA GLU A 83 -19.21 16.61 -6.73
C GLU A 83 -17.88 15.91 -6.99
N ILE A 84 -17.95 14.70 -7.56
CA ILE A 84 -16.82 13.78 -7.64
C ILE A 84 -16.50 13.52 -9.11
N VAL A 85 -15.26 13.75 -9.51
CA VAL A 85 -14.74 13.31 -10.81
C VAL A 85 -14.03 11.98 -10.62
N ALA A 86 -14.51 10.93 -11.27
CA ALA A 86 -13.99 9.58 -11.12
C ALA A 86 -13.51 9.01 -12.46
N ASP A 87 -12.20 8.79 -12.60
CA ASP A 87 -11.62 8.08 -13.74
C ASP A 87 -11.41 6.60 -13.37
N PRO A 88 -12.02 5.64 -14.08
CA PRO A 88 -11.83 4.22 -13.78
C PRO A 88 -10.39 3.73 -13.96
N LYS A 89 -9.54 4.44 -14.72
CA LYS A 89 -8.13 4.06 -14.95
C LYS A 89 -7.27 4.17 -13.69
N VAL A 90 -7.62 5.07 -12.76
CA VAL A 90 -6.91 5.23 -11.48
C VAL A 90 -7.44 4.28 -10.39
N ALA A 91 -8.62 3.70 -10.60
CA ALA A 91 -9.37 2.87 -9.66
C ALA A 91 -9.00 1.36 -9.76
N ILE A 92 -7.70 1.05 -9.77
CA ILE A 92 -7.22 -0.33 -10.06
C ILE A 92 -7.50 -1.28 -8.89
N THR A 93 -7.18 -0.86 -7.67
CA THR A 93 -7.31 -1.65 -6.43
C THR A 93 -8.66 -1.41 -5.76
N LYS A 94 -9.19 -0.20 -5.84
CA LYS A 94 -10.47 0.22 -5.28
C LYS A 94 -11.45 0.57 -6.41
N PRO A 95 -12.13 -0.43 -6.97
CA PRO A 95 -13.05 -0.23 -8.09
C PRO A 95 -14.30 0.55 -7.68
N PHE A 96 -14.99 1.07 -8.69
CA PHE A 96 -16.34 1.61 -8.54
C PHE A 96 -17.17 1.24 -9.76
N ALA A 97 -18.45 0.98 -9.54
CA ALA A 97 -19.34 0.48 -10.60
C ALA A 97 -20.76 0.98 -10.43
N GLU A 98 -21.48 0.99 -11.54
CA GLU A 98 -22.93 1.19 -11.56
C GLU A 98 -23.62 -0.07 -11.05
N ILE A 99 -24.44 0.11 -10.02
CA ILE A 99 -25.15 -0.98 -9.34
C ILE A 99 -26.67 -0.84 -9.41
N SER A 100 -27.19 0.06 -10.25
CA SER A 100 -28.62 0.35 -10.34
C SER A 100 -29.47 -0.90 -10.65
N ALA A 101 -28.91 -1.88 -11.36
CA ALA A 101 -29.57 -3.16 -11.62
C ALA A 101 -29.80 -4.03 -10.37
N TYR A 102 -29.09 -3.74 -9.28
CA TYR A 102 -29.14 -4.43 -8.00
C TYR A 102 -29.70 -3.54 -6.88
N SER A 103 -29.97 -2.27 -7.17
CA SER A 103 -30.50 -1.31 -6.21
C SER A 103 -32.02 -1.50 -6.09
N ASP A 104 -32.55 -1.36 -4.88
CA ASP A 104 -33.99 -1.31 -4.64
C ASP A 104 -34.64 -0.09 -5.35
N PHE A 105 -33.82 0.89 -5.74
CA PHE A 105 -34.21 2.10 -6.46
C PHE A 105 -33.46 2.21 -7.79
N PRO A 106 -33.84 1.45 -8.84
CA PRO A 106 -33.11 1.39 -10.11
C PRO A 106 -33.07 2.73 -10.88
N GLY A 107 -33.97 3.67 -10.56
CA GLY A 107 -33.98 5.02 -11.15
C GLY A 107 -32.86 5.93 -10.65
N GLU A 108 -32.12 5.53 -9.61
CA GLU A 108 -31.15 6.41 -8.95
C GLU A 108 -29.79 6.49 -9.67
N SER A 109 -29.58 5.66 -10.71
CA SER A 109 -28.29 5.57 -11.42
C SER A 109 -27.11 5.42 -10.45
N GLU A 110 -27.31 4.60 -9.41
CA GLU A 110 -26.40 4.44 -8.29
C GLU A 110 -25.03 3.89 -8.74
N ILE A 111 -23.97 4.61 -8.37
CA ILE A 111 -22.58 4.22 -8.47
C ILE A 111 -22.01 3.99 -7.08
N LEU A 112 -21.47 2.80 -6.84
CA LEU A 112 -20.86 2.42 -5.57
C LEU A 112 -19.34 2.37 -5.67
N PHE A 113 -18.66 3.10 -4.79
CA PHE A 113 -17.21 3.03 -4.60
C PHE A 113 -16.83 2.00 -3.55
N MET A 114 -15.74 1.28 -3.80
CA MET A 114 -15.12 0.39 -2.83
C MET A 114 -14.65 1.17 -1.58
N LEU A 115 -14.85 0.57 -0.41
CA LEU A 115 -14.32 1.11 0.85
C LEU A 115 -12.81 1.36 0.77
N GLY A 116 -12.34 2.45 1.37
CA GLY A 116 -10.94 2.89 1.33
C GLY A 116 -10.57 3.62 0.04
N SER A 117 -11.53 3.98 -0.82
CA SER A 117 -11.27 4.87 -1.95
C SER A 117 -10.73 6.22 -1.48
N ILE A 118 -9.74 6.74 -2.19
CA ILE A 118 -9.06 8.00 -1.84
C ILE A 118 -9.44 9.07 -2.86
N PHE A 119 -9.79 10.24 -2.37
CA PHE A 119 -10.15 11.40 -3.17
C PHE A 119 -9.26 12.58 -2.83
N ARG A 120 -8.81 13.33 -3.82
CA ARG A 120 -8.21 14.65 -3.60
C ARG A 120 -9.32 15.67 -3.43
N LEU A 121 -9.28 16.44 -2.36
CA LEU A 121 -10.19 17.56 -2.16
C LEU A 121 -9.71 18.76 -2.98
N ASP A 122 -10.44 19.09 -4.05
CA ASP A 122 -10.04 20.14 -4.98
C ASP A 122 -10.50 21.52 -4.51
N ASN A 123 -11.79 21.65 -4.16
CA ASN A 123 -12.33 22.91 -3.66
C ASN A 123 -13.59 22.71 -2.80
N ILE A 124 -13.90 23.70 -1.97
CA ILE A 124 -15.14 23.80 -1.20
C ILE A 124 -15.69 25.20 -1.40
N ASP A 125 -16.90 25.30 -1.95
CA ASP A 125 -17.60 26.56 -2.19
C ASP A 125 -19.03 26.48 -1.65
N TYR A 126 -19.61 27.62 -1.30
CA TYR A 126 -21.02 27.71 -0.96
C TYR A 126 -21.85 28.19 -2.16
N SER A 127 -22.90 27.45 -2.51
CA SER A 127 -23.86 27.86 -3.55
C SER A 127 -25.07 28.53 -2.92
N ASN A 128 -25.29 29.80 -3.26
CA ASN A 128 -26.44 30.57 -2.79
C ASN A 128 -27.76 30.08 -3.41
N ASP A 129 -27.73 29.55 -4.63
CA ASP A 129 -28.94 29.15 -5.37
C ASP A 129 -29.65 27.99 -4.68
N ASN A 130 -28.87 26.98 -4.26
CA ASN A 130 -29.37 25.78 -3.62
C ASN A 130 -29.13 25.77 -2.09
N GLN A 131 -28.57 26.85 -1.53
CA GLN A 131 -28.20 26.98 -0.11
C GLN A 131 -27.40 25.78 0.44
N VAL A 132 -26.42 25.33 -0.35
CA VAL A 132 -25.67 24.08 -0.13
C VAL A 132 -24.19 24.30 -0.32
N TRP A 133 -23.39 23.64 0.49
CA TRP A 133 -21.93 23.59 0.34
C TRP A 133 -21.56 22.55 -0.72
N ILE A 134 -20.82 22.95 -1.74
CA ILE A 134 -20.36 22.07 -2.82
C ILE A 134 -18.91 21.71 -2.54
N ILE A 135 -18.67 20.43 -2.30
CA ILE A 135 -17.33 19.86 -2.09
C ILE A 135 -16.91 19.14 -3.36
N ARG A 136 -15.93 19.70 -4.06
CA ARG A 136 -15.39 19.12 -5.30
C ARG A 136 -14.18 18.27 -5.00
N MET A 137 -14.19 17.05 -5.52
CA MET A 137 -13.09 16.11 -5.33
C MET A 137 -12.85 15.23 -6.54
N THR A 138 -11.63 14.72 -6.63
CA THR A 138 -11.20 13.85 -7.73
C THR A 138 -10.70 12.52 -7.18
N LEU A 139 -11.24 11.41 -7.68
CA LEU A 139 -10.76 10.07 -7.34
C LEU A 139 -9.27 9.93 -7.71
N CYS A 140 -8.49 9.37 -6.80
CA CYS A 140 -7.04 9.20 -6.97
C CYS A 140 -6.62 7.74 -6.78
N SER A 141 -5.47 7.38 -7.36
CA SER A 141 -4.90 6.04 -7.18
C SER A 141 -4.23 5.89 -5.81
N GLU A 142 -4.43 4.75 -5.14
CA GLU A 142 -3.80 4.46 -3.84
C GLU A 142 -2.27 4.48 -3.90
N ASN A 143 -1.71 4.08 -5.04
CA ASN A 143 -0.27 3.90 -5.25
C ASN A 143 0.54 5.19 -5.09
N GLU A 144 -0.10 6.36 -5.20
CA GLU A 144 0.59 7.65 -5.17
C GLU A 144 0.55 8.33 -3.78
N HIS A 145 -0.32 7.89 -2.86
CA HIS A 145 -0.67 8.68 -1.67
C HIS A 145 -0.30 8.06 -0.32
N GLU A 146 -0.50 6.75 -0.10
CA GLU A 146 0.01 6.12 1.13
C GLU A 146 1.53 6.28 1.21
N LEU A 147 2.20 6.07 0.08
CA LEU A 147 3.63 6.27 -0.06
C LEU A 147 4.02 7.74 0.21
N LYS A 148 3.33 8.71 -0.38
CA LYS A 148 3.70 10.13 -0.26
C LYS A 148 3.52 10.66 1.16
N ASN A 149 2.48 10.26 1.88
CA ASN A 149 2.24 10.68 3.25
C ASN A 149 3.23 10.04 4.22
N VAL A 150 3.51 8.76 4.04
CA VAL A 150 4.54 8.04 4.79
C VAL A 150 5.94 8.62 4.50
N LEU A 151 6.23 8.97 3.24
CA LEU A 151 7.47 9.65 2.84
C LEU A 151 7.58 11.08 3.40
N MET A 152 6.48 11.86 3.41
CA MET A 152 6.46 13.22 3.96
C MET A 152 6.69 13.22 5.47
N TYR A 153 5.99 12.33 6.19
CA TYR A 153 6.16 12.15 7.62
C TYR A 153 7.60 11.75 7.97
N MET A 154 8.20 10.82 7.22
CA MET A 154 9.60 10.43 7.43
C MET A 154 10.61 11.52 7.05
N LYS A 155 10.38 12.27 5.97
CA LYS A 155 11.23 13.39 5.55
C LYS A 155 11.29 14.51 6.60
N GLN A 156 10.17 14.72 7.32
CA GLN A 156 10.08 15.69 8.40
C GLN A 156 10.82 15.25 9.67
N GLN A 157 10.96 13.94 9.90
CA GLN A 157 11.61 13.38 11.09
C GLN A 157 13.10 13.07 10.91
N LEU A 158 13.54 12.73 9.69
CA LEU A 158 14.88 12.16 9.45
C LEU A 158 15.85 13.05 8.65
N GLY A 159 15.38 14.17 8.09
CA GLY A 159 16.20 15.13 7.33
C GLY A 159 16.56 14.66 5.90
N ASN A 160 17.27 15.54 5.15
CA ASN A 160 17.59 15.40 3.71
C ASN A 160 18.78 14.45 3.41
N GLY A 161 18.88 13.29 4.06
CA GLY A 161 19.81 12.25 3.60
C GLY A 161 19.28 11.58 2.33
N GLU A 162 20.16 11.09 1.43
CA GLU A 162 19.82 10.32 0.20
C GLU A 162 19.20 8.92 0.49
N THR A 163 18.44 8.80 1.58
CA THR A 163 18.12 7.55 2.27
C THR A 163 16.61 7.34 2.45
N ASN A 164 15.78 7.68 1.45
CA ASN A 164 14.32 7.63 1.64
C ASN A 164 13.67 6.31 1.20
N LEU A 165 13.91 5.83 -0.02
CA LEU A 165 13.11 4.71 -0.56
C LEU A 165 13.57 3.33 -0.04
N ARG A 166 14.87 3.15 0.19
CA ARG A 166 15.40 1.92 0.81
C ARG A 166 15.03 1.82 2.30
N THR A 167 15.13 2.93 3.05
CA THR A 167 14.73 2.97 4.46
C THR A 167 13.26 2.63 4.61
N LEU A 168 12.42 3.16 3.72
CA LEU A 168 11.00 2.80 3.67
C LEU A 168 10.78 1.30 3.44
N GLY A 169 11.43 0.71 2.43
CA GLY A 169 11.32 -0.73 2.18
C GLY A 169 11.69 -1.57 3.40
N ARG A 170 12.69 -1.13 4.19
CA ARG A 170 13.08 -1.79 5.44
C ARG A 170 12.01 -1.67 6.52
N VAL A 171 11.45 -0.49 6.73
CA VAL A 171 10.34 -0.28 7.70
C VAL A 171 9.13 -1.14 7.34
N LEU A 172 8.77 -1.21 6.05
CA LEU A 172 7.68 -2.07 5.58
C LEU A 172 7.97 -3.57 5.84
N SER A 173 9.21 -4.00 5.65
CA SER A 173 9.63 -5.38 5.97
C SER A 173 9.53 -5.67 7.47
N GLU A 174 9.92 -4.72 8.33
CA GLU A 174 9.82 -4.86 9.80
C GLU A 174 8.35 -4.94 10.25
N MET A 175 7.44 -4.27 9.55
CA MET A 175 6.00 -4.36 9.77
C MET A 175 5.35 -5.65 9.19
N GLY A 176 6.14 -6.55 8.59
CA GLY A 176 5.63 -7.78 7.97
C GLY A 176 4.92 -7.57 6.63
N LYS A 177 5.03 -6.38 6.03
CA LYS A 177 4.46 -6.03 4.71
C LYS A 177 5.44 -6.41 3.59
N PHE A 178 5.78 -7.69 3.52
CA PHE A 178 6.84 -8.23 2.66
C PHE A 178 6.63 -7.97 1.17
N ASP A 179 5.42 -8.21 0.64
CA ASP A 179 5.11 -8.00 -0.79
C ASP A 179 5.31 -6.53 -1.23
N LEU A 180 5.00 -5.59 -0.34
CA LEU A 180 5.11 -4.17 -0.63
C LEU A 180 6.57 -3.71 -0.51
N ALA A 181 7.29 -4.19 0.51
CA ALA A 181 8.72 -3.94 0.67
C ALA A 181 9.52 -4.45 -0.54
N GLU A 182 9.18 -5.64 -1.04
CA GLU A 182 9.81 -6.23 -2.23
C GLU A 182 9.59 -5.39 -3.49
N GLN A 183 8.38 -4.87 -3.71
CA GLN A 183 8.10 -3.98 -4.85
C GLN A 183 8.98 -2.73 -4.83
N TYR A 184 9.15 -2.11 -3.67
CA TYR A 184 10.02 -0.93 -3.52
C TYR A 184 11.48 -1.25 -3.78
N PHE A 185 12.02 -2.31 -3.17
CA PHE A 185 13.41 -2.69 -3.41
C PHE A 185 13.67 -3.07 -4.87
N THR A 186 12.73 -3.77 -5.51
CA THR A 186 12.84 -4.14 -6.94
C THR A 186 12.78 -2.91 -7.84
N ARG A 187 11.97 -1.90 -7.49
CA ARG A 187 11.92 -0.63 -8.21
C ARG A 187 13.24 0.13 -8.10
N LEU A 188 13.78 0.29 -6.89
CA LEU A 188 15.11 0.90 -6.69
C LEU A 188 16.18 0.17 -7.52
N LEU A 189 16.15 -1.15 -7.51
CA LEU A 189 17.12 -1.97 -8.23
C LEU A 189 17.15 -1.68 -9.75
N LYS A 190 16.01 -1.27 -10.33
CA LYS A 190 15.90 -0.90 -11.75
C LYS A 190 16.32 0.55 -12.03
N GLU A 191 16.21 1.43 -11.04
CA GLU A 191 16.51 2.86 -11.17
C GLU A 191 18.00 3.16 -10.93
N LEU A 192 18.71 2.31 -10.17
CA LEU A 192 20.12 2.49 -9.85
C LEU A 192 21.06 2.03 -10.97
N PRO A 193 22.18 2.74 -11.20
CA PRO A 193 23.20 2.31 -12.16
C PRO A 193 23.88 1.01 -11.71
N PRO A 194 24.42 0.19 -12.64
CA PRO A 194 24.97 -1.14 -12.34
C PRO A 194 26.10 -1.21 -11.29
N ASN A 195 26.77 -0.09 -11.01
CA ASN A 195 27.87 0.02 -10.05
C ASN A 195 27.49 0.83 -8.80
N ASP A 196 26.20 1.07 -8.56
CA ASP A 196 25.77 1.84 -7.40
C ASP A 196 26.12 1.11 -6.07
N PRO A 197 26.77 1.79 -5.10
CA PRO A 197 27.11 1.20 -3.80
C PRO A 197 25.91 0.61 -3.04
N LEU A 198 24.69 1.10 -3.30
CA LEU A 198 23.46 0.63 -2.64
C LEU A 198 22.95 -0.71 -3.17
N LEU A 199 23.40 -1.17 -4.36
CA LEU A 199 22.89 -2.41 -4.97
C LEU A 199 23.13 -3.62 -4.08
N GLY A 200 24.34 -3.76 -3.53
CA GLY A 200 24.65 -4.90 -2.65
C GLY A 200 23.77 -4.92 -1.40
N ASP A 201 23.42 -3.74 -0.91
CA ASP A 201 22.57 -3.56 0.26
C ASP A 201 21.08 -3.83 -0.05
N LEU A 202 20.59 -3.48 -1.25
CA LEU A 202 19.25 -3.83 -1.72
C LEU A 202 19.06 -5.33 -1.91
N TYR A 203 20.03 -6.01 -2.54
CA TYR A 203 19.99 -7.46 -2.68
C TYR A 203 19.98 -8.18 -1.33
N LYS A 204 20.69 -7.65 -0.33
CA LYS A 204 20.65 -8.18 1.04
C LYS A 204 19.25 -8.05 1.66
N ASP A 205 18.59 -6.91 1.49
CA ASP A 205 17.26 -6.69 2.05
C ASP A 205 16.18 -7.52 1.34
N LEU A 206 16.29 -7.71 0.01
CA LEU A 206 15.46 -8.66 -0.75
C LEU A 206 15.67 -10.10 -0.28
N GLY A 207 16.92 -10.51 -0.03
CA GLY A 207 17.23 -11.85 0.47
C GLY A 207 16.61 -12.11 1.85
N LYS A 208 16.65 -11.11 2.74
CA LYS A 208 15.96 -11.19 4.02
C LYS A 208 14.46 -11.36 3.85
N ILE A 209 13.81 -10.59 2.97
CA ILE A 209 12.37 -10.73 2.72
C ILE A 209 12.06 -12.15 2.24
N ALA A 210 12.79 -12.66 1.24
CA ALA A 210 12.61 -14.00 0.71
C ALA A 210 12.77 -15.08 1.80
N SER A 211 13.73 -14.91 2.71
CA SER A 211 13.87 -15.79 3.88
C SER A 211 12.67 -15.74 4.82
N HIS A 212 12.05 -14.57 5.02
CA HIS A 212 10.88 -14.43 5.89
C HIS A 212 9.60 -14.99 5.24
N THR A 213 9.51 -14.98 3.91
CA THR A 213 8.38 -15.53 3.16
C THR A 213 8.51 -17.02 2.82
N GLY A 214 9.64 -17.64 3.18
CA GLY A 214 9.90 -19.07 2.98
C GLY A 214 10.47 -19.43 1.60
N ASP A 215 10.84 -18.44 0.79
CA ASP A 215 11.51 -18.63 -0.50
C ASP A 215 13.04 -18.61 -0.30
N TYR A 216 13.56 -19.72 0.23
CA TYR A 216 14.97 -19.85 0.59
C TYR A 216 15.89 -19.85 -0.64
N ASP A 217 15.46 -20.39 -1.77
CA ASP A 217 16.25 -20.40 -3.01
C ASP A 217 16.51 -18.98 -3.51
N LYS A 218 15.47 -18.15 -3.51
CA LYS A 218 15.58 -16.73 -3.86
C LYS A 218 16.39 -15.95 -2.82
N SER A 219 16.25 -16.29 -1.53
CA SER A 219 17.07 -15.70 -0.46
C SER A 219 18.57 -15.90 -0.71
N VAL A 220 18.98 -17.13 -1.00
CA VAL A 220 20.37 -17.48 -1.29
C VAL A 220 20.88 -16.71 -2.51
N GLN A 221 20.15 -16.74 -3.63
CA GLN A 221 20.55 -16.01 -4.84
C GLN A 221 20.73 -14.51 -4.61
N CYS A 222 19.83 -13.90 -3.83
CA CYS A 222 19.92 -12.49 -3.46
C CYS A 222 21.14 -12.20 -2.57
N LEU A 223 21.42 -13.05 -1.57
CA LEU A 223 22.58 -12.88 -0.70
C LEU A 223 23.90 -13.07 -1.45
N GLU A 224 23.99 -14.03 -2.38
CA GLU A 224 25.14 -14.23 -3.26
C GLU A 224 25.43 -13.00 -4.11
N LYS A 225 24.41 -12.41 -4.73
CA LYS A 225 24.55 -11.16 -5.50
C LYS A 225 25.00 -9.99 -4.63
N SER A 226 24.44 -9.87 -3.42
CA SER A 226 24.88 -8.87 -2.43
C SER A 226 26.37 -9.00 -2.12
N LEU A 227 26.84 -10.23 -1.88
CA LEU A 227 28.24 -10.51 -1.55
C LEU A 227 29.17 -10.25 -2.73
N ALA A 228 28.79 -10.68 -3.94
CA ALA A 228 29.58 -10.44 -5.15
C ALA A 228 29.82 -8.94 -5.36
N LEU A 229 28.80 -8.12 -5.17
CA LEU A 229 28.90 -6.67 -5.30
C LEU A 229 29.79 -6.05 -4.21
N LYS A 230 29.60 -6.46 -2.94
CA LYS A 230 30.43 -5.98 -1.82
C LYS A 230 31.89 -6.37 -1.94
N ASN A 231 32.15 -7.57 -2.46
CA ASN A 231 33.50 -8.04 -2.70
C ASN A 231 34.11 -7.36 -3.92
N SER A 232 33.34 -7.07 -4.98
CA SER A 232 33.84 -6.32 -6.14
C SER A 232 34.19 -4.87 -5.76
N SER A 233 33.38 -4.22 -4.92
CA SER A 233 33.66 -2.88 -4.38
C SER A 233 34.84 -2.86 -3.41
N ALA A 234 35.02 -3.95 -2.64
CA ALA A 234 36.19 -4.11 -1.79
C ALA A 234 37.46 -4.36 -2.61
N LEU A 235 37.38 -5.13 -3.70
CA LEU A 235 38.50 -5.40 -4.59
C LEU A 235 38.96 -4.12 -5.32
N THR A 236 38.03 -3.27 -5.79
CA THR A 236 38.39 -1.98 -6.40
C THR A 236 38.95 -0.98 -5.41
N GLY A 237 38.60 -1.07 -4.11
CA GLY A 237 39.27 -0.32 -3.05
C GLY A 237 40.66 -0.85 -2.72
N ILE A 238 40.84 -2.17 -2.70
CA ILE A 238 42.10 -2.84 -2.36
C ILE A 238 43.13 -2.75 -3.49
N LEU A 239 42.73 -2.72 -4.77
CA LEU A 239 43.66 -2.57 -5.90
C LEU A 239 44.33 -1.18 -5.97
N ASN A 240 43.94 -0.24 -5.11
CA ASN A 240 44.57 1.08 -5.00
C ASN A 240 45.61 1.18 -3.87
N ASP A 241 45.72 0.18 -2.99
CA ASP A 241 46.67 0.19 -1.85
C ASP A 241 47.39 -1.17 -1.70
N ASP A 242 48.72 -1.15 -1.53
CA ASP A 242 49.64 -2.32 -1.56
C ASP A 242 49.43 -3.40 -0.45
N GLU A 243 48.40 -3.31 0.39
CA GLU A 243 48.13 -4.26 1.50
C GLU A 243 47.11 -5.38 1.15
N GLY A 244 46.93 -5.71 -0.13
CA GLY A 244 45.86 -6.61 -0.58
C GLY A 244 45.92 -8.06 -0.06
N SER A 245 47.09 -8.56 0.37
CA SER A 245 47.26 -9.99 0.69
C SER A 245 46.69 -10.39 2.06
N HIS A 246 46.71 -9.50 3.05
CA HIS A 246 46.20 -9.81 4.40
C HIS A 246 44.65 -9.77 4.46
N SER A 247 44.04 -8.91 3.63
CA SER A 247 42.60 -8.69 3.56
C SER A 247 41.86 -9.81 2.81
N ILE A 248 42.51 -10.42 1.79
CA ILE A 248 41.99 -11.59 1.06
C ILE A 248 41.85 -12.81 1.98
N GLY A 249 42.79 -13.01 2.93
CA GLY A 249 42.73 -14.08 3.92
C GLY A 249 41.47 -14.02 4.80
N LYS A 250 41.11 -12.82 5.28
CA LYS A 250 39.89 -12.58 6.08
C LYS A 250 38.59 -12.81 5.28
N LEU A 251 38.60 -12.52 3.98
CA LEU A 251 37.44 -12.71 3.09
C LEU A 251 37.16 -14.20 2.82
N ILE A 252 38.21 -14.99 2.60
CA ILE A 252 38.11 -16.45 2.41
C ILE A 252 37.58 -17.12 3.68
N GLU A 253 38.06 -16.68 4.84
CA GLU A 253 37.62 -17.18 6.14
C GLU A 253 36.12 -16.92 6.36
N ARG A 254 35.64 -15.71 6.05
CA ARG A 254 34.23 -15.32 6.21
C ARG A 254 33.28 -16.03 5.24
N LYS A 255 33.75 -16.39 4.04
CA LYS A 255 33.01 -17.23 3.09
C LYS A 255 32.84 -18.65 3.63
N SER A 256 33.91 -19.24 4.18
CA SER A 256 33.90 -20.57 4.80
C SER A 256 32.93 -20.66 6.01
N TYR A 257 32.88 -19.62 6.85
CA TYR A 257 31.94 -19.58 7.99
C TYR A 257 30.47 -19.60 7.56
N LEU A 258 30.13 -18.92 6.46
CA LEU A 258 28.76 -18.86 5.94
C LEU A 258 28.32 -20.14 5.24
N GLU A 259 29.22 -20.80 4.49
CA GLU A 259 28.96 -22.12 3.90
C GLU A 259 28.71 -23.18 5.01
N THR A 260 29.37 -23.04 6.15
CA THR A 260 29.20 -23.92 7.32
C THR A 260 27.86 -23.71 8.03
N ASP A 261 27.39 -22.46 8.15
CA ASP A 261 26.07 -22.16 8.74
C ASP A 261 24.91 -22.52 7.79
N MET A 262 25.09 -22.37 6.47
CA MET A 262 24.09 -22.81 5.48
C MET A 262 24.03 -24.34 5.34
N GLY A 263 25.15 -25.05 5.54
CA GLY A 263 25.20 -26.52 5.55
C GLY A 263 24.44 -27.17 6.71
N LYS A 264 24.25 -26.46 7.84
CA LYS A 264 23.45 -26.96 8.99
C LYS A 264 21.94 -26.88 8.76
N SER A 265 21.49 -26.13 7.75
CA SER A 265 20.08 -26.06 7.36
C SER A 265 19.65 -27.17 6.39
N LEU A 266 20.60 -27.98 5.87
CA LEU A 266 20.35 -29.07 4.90
C LEU A 266 20.43 -30.49 5.52
N GLY A 267 20.24 -30.62 6.82
CA GLY A 267 20.15 -31.92 7.50
C GLY A 267 18.73 -32.49 7.46
N PHE A 268 18.47 -33.41 6.54
CA PHE A 268 17.32 -34.34 6.47
C PHE A 268 16.58 -34.55 7.80
N LEU A 269 15.29 -34.19 7.86
CA LEU A 269 14.35 -34.76 8.84
C LEU A 269 13.88 -36.13 8.31
N PRO A 270 14.05 -37.24 9.05
CA PRO A 270 13.52 -38.53 8.62
C PRO A 270 12.01 -38.60 8.91
N LEU A 271 11.25 -38.92 7.86
CA LEU A 271 9.84 -39.34 7.92
C LEU A 271 9.77 -40.88 7.95
N CYS A 272 9.35 -41.43 9.12
CA CYS A 272 8.87 -42.80 9.46
C CYS A 272 9.60 -43.37 10.69
N GLY A 273 9.01 -43.93 11.76
CA GLY A 273 7.61 -44.19 12.14
C GLY A 273 7.54 -45.02 13.44
N ARG A 274 6.39 -44.91 14.15
CA ARG A 274 5.73 -45.85 15.11
C ARG A 274 6.36 -46.27 16.47
N ARG A 275 5.57 -46.00 17.53
CA ARG A 275 5.04 -46.84 18.67
C ARG A 275 5.97 -47.95 19.24
N SER A 276 6.11 -48.19 20.55
CA SER A 276 5.12 -48.26 21.65
C SER A 276 5.80 -48.53 23.01
N ASN A 277 5.13 -48.08 24.10
CA ASN A 277 5.08 -48.60 25.48
C ASN A 277 6.19 -49.52 26.03
N VAL A 278 6.86 -49.07 27.11
CA VAL A 278 7.11 -49.78 28.39
C VAL A 278 7.35 -48.64 29.41
N GLY A 279 6.61 -48.40 30.50
CA GLY A 279 6.25 -49.30 31.59
C GLY A 279 7.34 -49.24 32.68
N PHE A 280 7.16 -48.42 33.73
CA PHE A 280 7.80 -48.65 35.03
C PHE A 280 6.78 -48.45 36.17
N LYS A 281 6.50 -49.56 36.86
CA LYS A 281 6.00 -49.67 38.25
C LYS A 281 7.00 -48.97 39.17
N ILE A 282 6.66 -48.45 40.37
CA ILE A 282 5.74 -48.92 41.42
C ILE A 282 4.95 -47.72 41.93
#